data_AF-A0A2N7I7B7-F1
#
_entry.id   AF-A0A2N7I7B7-F1
#
_cell.length_a   1.000
_cell.length_b   1.000
_cell.length_c   1.000
_cell.angle_alpha   90.00
_cell.angle_beta   90.00
_cell.angle_gamma   90.00
#
_symmetry.space_group_name_H-M   'P 1'
#
loop_
_entity.id
_entity.type
_entity.pdbx_description
1 polymer ?
#
loop_
_entity_poly.entity_id
_entity_poly.type
_entity_poly.pdbx_seq_one_letter_code
_entity_poly.pdbx_strand_id
1 'polypeptide(L)'
;MKNNKPVLWIAIVASLTLNIALQVLDYYGEKEYVEIHSLSADSPYTIDEYSAQRYGVAQKGKLGKMHHCLTQYQSVNDAKWSKGASGPSGTMTVEGATYQLHFSISDGEVTKAGLSTYHPDGRPRASSSTVAVNCSIKLLNQ
;
A
#
# COMPACT_ATOMS: atom_id res chain seq x y z
N MET A 1 20.92 56.13 -8.94
CA MET A 1 20.09 55.08 -8.32
C MET A 1 20.00 53.90 -9.28
N LYS A 2 20.55 52.72 -8.94
CA LYS A 2 20.42 51.51 -9.77
C LYS A 2 18.98 51.00 -9.67
N ASN A 3 18.36 50.74 -10.81
CA ASN A 3 16.97 50.30 -10.90
C ASN A 3 16.91 48.80 -10.58
N ASN A 4 16.60 48.46 -9.32
CA ASN A 4 16.60 47.09 -8.80
C ASN A 4 15.31 46.30 -9.11
N LYS A 5 14.35 46.93 -9.79
CA LYS A 5 13.07 46.34 -10.18
C LYS A 5 13.18 44.99 -10.92
N PRO A 6 14.06 44.79 -11.92
CA PRO A 6 14.13 43.51 -12.62
C PRO A 6 14.67 42.38 -11.74
N VAL A 7 15.61 42.69 -10.83
CA VAL A 7 16.16 41.71 -9.88
C VAL A 7 15.08 41.24 -8.90
N LEU A 8 14.23 42.17 -8.44
CA LEU A 8 13.10 41.85 -7.57
C LEU A 8 12.09 40.92 -8.26
N TRP A 9 11.76 41.19 -9.52
CA TRP A 9 10.84 40.35 -10.30
C TRP A 9 11.39 38.95 -10.55
N ILE A 10 12.68 38.81 -10.87
CA ILE A 10 13.32 37.50 -11.05
C ILE A 10 13.29 36.69 -9.76
N ALA A 11 13.57 37.32 -8.61
CA ALA A 11 13.53 36.65 -7.31
C ALA A 11 12.11 36.17 -6.95
N ILE A 12 11.09 36.97 -7.25
CA ILE A 12 9.68 36.59 -7.03
C ILE A 12 9.31 35.39 -7.91
N VAL A 13 9.65 35.42 -9.21
CA VAL A 13 9.33 34.30 -10.11
C VAL A 13 10.06 33.03 -9.71
N ALA A 14 11.35 33.11 -9.37
CA ALA A 14 12.15 31.96 -8.94
C ALA A 14 11.65 31.34 -7.62
N SER A 15 11.22 32.16 -6.66
CA SER A 15 10.65 31.65 -5.41
C SER A 15 9.28 30.99 -5.62
N LEU A 16 8.46 31.53 -6.53
CA LEU A 16 7.18 30.93 -6.89
C LEU A 16 7.36 29.56 -7.57
N THR A 17 8.28 29.47 -8.54
CA THR A 17 8.53 28.21 -9.26
C THR A 17 9.14 27.15 -8.34
N LEU A 18 10.04 27.54 -7.42
CA LEU A 18 10.59 26.61 -6.44
C LEU A 18 9.53 26.07 -5.48
N ASN A 19 8.61 26.91 -4.99
CA ASN A 19 7.51 26.46 -4.14
C ASN A 19 6.56 25.50 -4.87
N ILE A 20 6.23 25.79 -6.13
CA ILE A 20 5.39 24.90 -6.95
C ILE A 20 6.12 23.58 -7.20
N ALA A 21 7.42 23.61 -7.50
CA ALA A 21 8.21 22.40 -7.70
C ALA A 21 8.28 21.53 -6.44
N LEU A 22 8.42 22.13 -5.25
CA LEU A 22 8.40 21.44 -3.97
C LEU A 22 7.03 20.82 -3.67
N GLN A 23 5.94 21.55 -3.90
CA GLN A 23 4.58 21.01 -3.74
C GLN A 23 4.29 19.85 -4.70
N VAL A 24 4.80 19.93 -5.93
CA VAL A 24 4.69 18.84 -6.91
C VAL A 24 5.53 17.64 -6.46
N LEU A 25 6.74 17.85 -5.96
CA LEU A 25 7.59 16.79 -5.39
C LEU A 25 6.93 16.11 -4.19
N ASP A 26 6.33 16.86 -3.26
CA ASP A 26 5.59 16.32 -2.12
C ASP A 26 4.31 15.57 -2.57
N TYR A 27 3.62 16.07 -3.60
CA TYR A 27 2.46 15.39 -4.18
C TYR A 27 2.81 14.08 -4.89
N TYR A 28 4.01 14.00 -5.48
CA TYR A 28 4.59 12.76 -6.01
C TYR A 28 5.31 11.93 -4.94
N GLY A 29 5.41 12.45 -3.71
CA GLY A 29 5.86 11.70 -2.55
C GLY A 29 5.00 10.45 -2.39
N GLU A 30 5.66 9.32 -2.23
CA GLU A 30 5.06 7.99 -2.04
C GLU A 30 3.80 8.08 -1.18
N LYS A 31 2.63 7.70 -1.72
CA LYS A 31 1.42 7.63 -0.91
C LYS A 31 1.61 6.52 0.10
N GLU A 32 1.95 6.90 1.33
CA GLU A 32 2.42 5.95 2.34
C GLU A 32 1.35 4.90 2.67
N TYR A 33 1.78 3.67 2.95
CA TYR A 33 0.93 2.52 3.31
C TYR A 33 0.26 2.65 4.70
N VAL A 34 0.29 3.84 5.31
CA VAL A 34 -0.12 4.12 6.70
C VAL A 34 -1.60 3.81 6.96
N GLU A 35 -2.47 3.85 5.95
CA GLU A 35 -3.89 3.52 6.10
C GLU A 35 -4.13 2.07 6.54
N ILE A 36 -3.12 1.18 6.50
CA ILE A 36 -3.23 -0.18 7.07
C ILE A 36 -3.57 -0.16 8.58
N HIS A 37 -3.16 0.89 9.29
CA HIS A 37 -3.46 1.08 10.70
C HIS A 37 -4.92 1.48 10.98
N SER A 38 -5.67 1.91 9.96
CA SER A 38 -7.11 2.12 10.08
C SER A 38 -7.91 0.81 10.07
N LEU A 39 -7.30 -0.27 9.56
CA LEU A 39 -7.83 -1.62 9.62
C LEU A 39 -7.47 -2.28 10.95
N SER A 40 -8.10 -3.42 11.22
CA SER A 40 -7.83 -4.22 12.42
C SER A 40 -7.80 -5.70 12.08
N ALA A 41 -7.35 -6.51 13.04
CA ALA A 41 -7.49 -7.97 12.95
C ALA A 41 -8.94 -8.42 12.74
N ASP A 42 -9.94 -7.64 13.19
CA ASP A 42 -11.36 -7.95 13.01
C ASP A 42 -11.96 -7.49 11.68
N SER A 43 -11.19 -6.78 10.85
CA SER A 43 -11.67 -6.31 9.55
C SER A 43 -12.07 -7.49 8.66
N PRO A 44 -13.33 -7.55 8.21
CA PRO A 44 -13.83 -8.65 7.41
C PRO A 44 -13.29 -8.55 5.98
N TYR A 45 -13.04 -9.70 5.38
CA TYR A 45 -12.59 -9.78 4.00
C TYR A 45 -13.37 -10.81 3.17
N THR A 46 -13.29 -10.64 1.86
CA THR A 46 -13.66 -11.61 0.82
C THR A 46 -12.51 -11.76 -0.20
N ILE A 47 -12.36 -12.96 -0.75
CA ILE A 47 -11.40 -13.32 -1.80
C ILE A 47 -12.18 -14.02 -2.91
N ASP A 48 -11.76 -13.92 -4.16
CA ASP A 48 -12.38 -14.70 -5.23
C ASP A 48 -12.15 -16.22 -5.03
N GLU A 49 -13.06 -17.04 -5.55
CA GLU A 49 -13.02 -18.50 -5.35
C GLU A 49 -11.71 -19.14 -5.86
N TYR A 50 -11.24 -18.68 -7.03
CA TYR A 50 -10.02 -19.21 -7.64
C TYR A 50 -8.79 -18.95 -6.76
N SER A 51 -8.62 -17.71 -6.28
CA SER A 51 -7.50 -17.37 -5.40
C SER A 51 -7.61 -18.07 -4.05
N ALA A 52 -8.81 -18.13 -3.44
CA ALA A 52 -9.03 -18.83 -2.19
C ALA A 52 -8.62 -20.32 -2.28
N GLN A 53 -9.02 -20.99 -3.36
CA GLN A 53 -8.63 -22.37 -3.64
C GLN A 53 -7.12 -22.50 -3.92
N ARG A 54 -6.57 -21.62 -4.77
CA ARG A 54 -5.15 -21.64 -5.16
C ARG A 54 -4.23 -21.53 -3.96
N TYR A 55 -4.52 -20.62 -3.03
CA TYR A 55 -3.67 -20.37 -1.85
C TYR A 55 -4.11 -21.14 -0.60
N GLY A 56 -5.19 -21.92 -0.68
CA GLY A 56 -5.68 -22.75 0.43
C GLY A 56 -6.16 -21.94 1.63
N VAL A 57 -6.85 -20.82 1.38
CA VAL A 57 -7.38 -19.92 2.42
C VAL A 57 -8.90 -19.81 2.32
N ALA A 58 -9.55 -19.39 3.41
CA ALA A 58 -10.99 -19.19 3.41
C ALA A 58 -11.39 -18.03 2.49
N GLN A 59 -12.45 -18.22 1.69
CA GLN A 59 -12.97 -17.20 0.78
C GLN A 59 -13.48 -15.95 1.53
N LYS A 60 -13.97 -16.13 2.75
CA LYS A 60 -14.43 -15.05 3.63
C LYS A 60 -13.87 -15.27 5.03
N GLY A 61 -13.57 -14.19 5.73
CA GLY A 61 -13.03 -14.26 7.08
C GLY A 61 -12.70 -12.89 7.63
N LYS A 62 -11.77 -12.86 8.58
CA LYS A 62 -11.19 -11.64 9.14
C LYS A 62 -9.69 -11.58 8.86
N LEU A 63 -9.12 -10.37 8.77
CA LEU A 63 -7.67 -10.23 8.54
C LEU A 63 -6.85 -11.00 9.59
N GLY A 64 -7.29 -11.03 10.85
CA GLY A 64 -6.66 -11.79 11.91
C GLY A 64 -5.19 -11.40 12.08
N LYS A 65 -4.33 -12.39 12.27
CA LYS A 65 -2.86 -12.20 12.35
C LYS A 65 -2.23 -11.62 11.09
N MET A 66 -2.89 -11.67 9.94
CA MET A 66 -2.39 -11.03 8.72
C MET A 66 -2.27 -9.51 8.93
N HIS A 67 -3.22 -8.88 9.62
CA HIS A 67 -3.16 -7.44 9.90
C HIS A 67 -1.87 -7.06 10.65
N HIS A 68 -1.54 -7.79 11.72
CA HIS A 68 -0.32 -7.55 12.47
C HIS A 68 0.93 -7.65 11.60
N CYS A 69 1.00 -8.65 10.73
CA CYS A 69 2.13 -8.79 9.81
C CYS A 69 2.19 -7.65 8.77
N LEU A 70 1.06 -7.24 8.21
CA LEU A 70 0.98 -6.14 7.25
C LEU A 70 1.41 -4.80 7.86
N THR A 71 1.24 -4.61 9.17
CA THR A 71 1.72 -3.40 9.86
C THR A 71 3.24 -3.37 10.09
N GLN A 72 3.96 -4.48 9.86
CA GLN A 72 5.42 -4.58 9.96
C GLN A 72 6.11 -4.38 8.59
N TYR A 73 5.48 -3.61 7.72
CA TYR A 73 5.96 -3.38 6.36
C TYR A 73 7.32 -2.66 6.33
N GLN A 74 8.04 -2.86 5.25
CA GLN A 74 9.36 -2.27 4.97
C GLN A 74 9.34 -1.60 3.60
N SER A 75 10.33 -0.73 3.35
CA SER A 75 10.54 -0.21 2.00
C SER A 75 10.80 -1.36 1.03
N VAL A 76 10.29 -1.24 -0.20
CA VAL A 76 10.53 -2.25 -1.25
C VAL A 76 12.01 -2.47 -1.54
N ASN A 77 12.83 -1.44 -1.31
CA ASN A 77 14.29 -1.51 -1.49
C ASN A 77 14.97 -2.39 -0.43
N ASP A 78 14.36 -2.56 0.74
CA ASP A 78 14.89 -3.35 1.86
C ASP A 78 14.32 -4.77 1.90
N ALA A 79 13.54 -5.15 0.88
CA ALA A 79 12.86 -6.44 0.82
C ALA A 79 13.83 -7.61 0.92
N LYS A 80 13.69 -8.41 1.97
CA LYS A 80 14.43 -9.67 2.13
C LYS A 80 13.55 -10.83 1.68
N TRP A 81 14.03 -11.56 0.68
CA TRP A 81 13.40 -12.80 0.25
C TRP A 81 13.55 -13.86 1.33
N SER A 82 12.45 -14.50 1.69
CA SER A 82 12.46 -15.70 2.51
C SER A 82 13.13 -16.83 1.74
N LYS A 83 14.22 -17.36 2.30
CA LYS A 83 14.88 -18.54 1.71
C LYS A 83 14.14 -19.78 2.17
N GLY A 84 13.60 -20.55 1.23
CA GLY A 84 13.06 -21.89 1.49
C GLY A 84 11.55 -21.99 1.70
N ALA A 85 10.78 -20.95 1.40
CA ALA A 85 9.33 -21.09 1.25
C ALA A 85 9.01 -21.93 0.01
N SER A 86 7.94 -22.73 0.07
CA SER A 86 7.42 -23.50 -1.06
C SER A 86 5.91 -23.36 -1.09
N GLY A 87 5.37 -22.98 -2.25
CA GLY A 87 3.94 -22.80 -2.40
C GLY A 87 3.56 -22.15 -3.73
N PRO A 88 2.27 -21.85 -3.91
CA PRO A 88 1.79 -21.14 -5.09
C PRO A 88 2.26 -19.69 -5.08
N SER A 89 2.67 -19.22 -6.25
CA SER A 89 3.09 -17.84 -6.51
C SER A 89 2.09 -17.15 -7.44
N GLY A 90 1.98 -15.83 -7.37
CA GLY A 90 1.06 -15.05 -8.19
C GLY A 90 0.61 -13.78 -7.49
N THR A 91 -0.56 -13.27 -7.88
CA THR A 91 -1.20 -12.15 -7.21
C THR A 91 -2.54 -12.58 -6.62
N MET A 92 -3.04 -11.81 -5.67
CA MET A 92 -4.37 -11.98 -5.10
C MET A 92 -4.91 -10.63 -4.63
N THR A 93 -6.22 -10.42 -4.74
CA THR A 93 -6.90 -9.28 -4.12
C THR A 93 -7.71 -9.77 -2.92
N VAL A 94 -7.58 -9.07 -1.79
CA VAL A 94 -8.40 -9.27 -0.59
C VAL A 94 -9.27 -8.04 -0.43
N GLU A 95 -10.58 -8.22 -0.55
CA GLU A 95 -11.55 -7.13 -0.55
C GLU A 95 -12.25 -7.04 0.80
N GLY A 96 -12.36 -5.84 1.35
CA GLY A 96 -13.25 -5.53 2.46
C GLY A 96 -14.32 -4.54 2.04
N ALA A 97 -15.22 -4.19 2.96
CA ALA A 97 -16.33 -3.28 2.66
C ALA A 97 -15.87 -1.90 2.15
N THR A 98 -14.74 -1.40 2.64
CA THR A 98 -14.21 -0.07 2.33
C THR A 98 -12.72 -0.10 2.00
N TYR A 99 -12.17 -1.27 1.66
CA TYR A 99 -10.76 -1.40 1.31
C TYR A 99 -10.50 -2.56 0.33
N GLN A 100 -9.37 -2.48 -0.37
CA GLN A 100 -8.83 -3.56 -1.18
C GLN A 100 -7.33 -3.67 -0.90
N LEU A 101 -6.87 -4.87 -0.58
CA LEU A 101 -5.47 -5.21 -0.44
C LEU A 101 -5.03 -5.99 -1.66
N HIS A 102 -3.96 -5.54 -2.31
CA HIS A 102 -3.36 -6.22 -3.45
C HIS A 102 -2.08 -6.90 -3.00
N PHE A 103 -2.04 -8.23 -3.10
CA PHE A 103 -0.89 -9.04 -2.69
C PHE A 103 -0.11 -9.53 -3.90
N SER A 104 1.21 -9.43 -3.83
CA SER A 104 2.12 -10.27 -4.62
C SER A 104 2.64 -11.38 -3.73
N ILE A 105 2.52 -12.61 -4.20
CA ILE A 105 2.78 -13.83 -3.44
C ILE A 105 3.90 -14.60 -4.12
N SER A 106 4.93 -14.96 -3.36
CA SER A 106 5.96 -15.93 -3.74
C SER A 106 5.92 -17.08 -2.76
N ASP A 107 5.76 -18.29 -3.28
CA ASP A 107 5.89 -19.51 -2.50
C ASP A 107 4.97 -19.59 -1.27
N GLY A 108 3.75 -19.07 -1.40
CA GLY A 108 2.76 -19.00 -0.31
C GLY A 108 2.97 -17.85 0.69
N GLU A 109 3.94 -16.97 0.46
CA GLU A 109 4.17 -15.77 1.26
C GLU A 109 3.88 -14.50 0.46
N VAL A 110 3.11 -13.60 1.07
CA VAL A 110 2.93 -12.24 0.57
C VAL A 110 4.27 -11.53 0.73
N THR A 111 4.88 -11.19 -0.40
CA THR A 111 6.17 -10.47 -0.48
C THR A 111 5.97 -8.98 -0.69
N LYS A 112 4.82 -8.59 -1.27
CA LYS A 112 4.45 -7.20 -1.48
C LYS A 112 2.96 -6.98 -1.24
N ALA A 113 2.62 -5.82 -0.68
CA ALA A 113 1.25 -5.42 -0.44
C ALA A 113 0.99 -3.98 -0.88
N GLY A 114 -0.14 -3.73 -1.53
CA GLY A 114 -0.71 -2.41 -1.78
C GLY A 114 -2.10 -2.30 -1.13
N LEU A 115 -2.51 -1.10 -0.75
CA LEU A 115 -3.78 -0.84 -0.08
C LEU A 115 -4.53 0.30 -0.79
N SER A 116 -5.76 0.03 -1.20
CA SER A 116 -6.72 1.04 -1.62
C SER A 116 -7.85 1.11 -0.61
N THR A 117 -8.27 2.31 -0.23
CA THR A 117 -9.40 2.55 0.67
C THR A 117 -10.47 3.36 -0.04
N TYR A 118 -11.71 3.14 0.37
CA TYR A 118 -12.90 3.71 -0.26
C TYR A 118 -13.81 4.32 0.80
N HIS A 119 -14.60 5.29 0.37
CA HIS A 119 -15.75 5.74 1.14
C HIS A 119 -16.85 4.65 1.14
N PRO A 120 -17.81 4.69 2.08
CA PRO A 120 -18.92 3.72 2.12
C PRO A 120 -19.78 3.69 0.84
N ASP A 121 -19.75 4.77 0.05
CA ASP A 121 -20.42 4.87 -1.25
C ASP A 121 -19.58 4.33 -2.43
N GLY A 122 -18.41 3.74 -2.15
CA GLY A 122 -17.50 3.15 -3.13
C GLY A 122 -16.54 4.15 -3.80
N ARG A 123 -16.60 5.45 -3.49
CA ARG A 123 -15.65 6.42 -4.06
C ARG A 123 -14.23 6.20 -3.51
N PRO A 124 -13.18 6.30 -4.34
CA PRO A 124 -11.80 6.19 -3.86
C PRO A 124 -11.51 7.23 -2.78
N ARG A 125 -10.91 6.80 -1.68
CA ARG A 125 -10.47 7.67 -0.58
C ARG A 125 -8.96 7.83 -0.59
N ALA A 126 -8.23 6.73 -0.56
CA ALA A 126 -6.77 6.72 -0.64
C ALA A 126 -6.30 5.47 -1.38
N SER A 127 -5.10 5.54 -1.96
CA SER A 127 -4.42 4.38 -2.53
C SER A 127 -2.95 4.55 -2.26
N SER A 128 -2.35 3.52 -1.65
CA SER A 128 -0.96 3.52 -1.25
C SER A 128 -0.06 3.04 -2.38
N SER A 129 1.21 3.39 -2.28
CA SER A 129 2.27 2.64 -2.95
C SER A 129 2.35 1.22 -2.41
N THR A 130 3.04 0.37 -3.16
CA THR A 130 3.33 -1.01 -2.77
C THR A 130 4.49 -1.03 -1.77
N VAL A 131 4.35 -1.77 -0.68
CA VAL A 131 5.40 -2.00 0.32
C VAL A 131 5.87 -3.45 0.31
N ALA A 132 7.06 -3.69 0.85
CA ALA A 132 7.54 -5.05 1.09
C ALA A 132 7.01 -5.56 2.42
N VAL A 133 6.52 -6.79 2.41
CA VAL A 133 6.07 -7.53 3.59
C VAL A 133 6.55 -8.97 3.45
N ASN A 134 6.61 -9.72 4.55
CA ASN A 134 6.98 -11.13 4.53
C ASN A 134 5.93 -11.93 5.33
N CYS A 135 4.70 -11.94 4.81
CA CYS A 135 3.56 -12.49 5.52
C CYS A 135 3.13 -13.81 4.91
N SER A 136 3.12 -14.89 5.69
CA SER A 136 2.51 -16.14 5.23
C SER A 136 1.03 -15.92 4.92
N ILE A 137 0.57 -16.36 3.75
CA ILE A 137 -0.84 -16.18 3.35
C ILE A 137 -1.82 -16.89 4.32
N LYS A 138 -1.33 -17.91 5.02
CA LYS A 138 -2.07 -18.67 6.02
C LYS A 138 -2.41 -17.87 7.29
N LEU A 139 -1.85 -16.67 7.48
CA LEU A 139 -2.19 -15.78 8.59
C LEU A 139 -3.59 -15.16 8.46
N LEU A 140 -4.21 -15.23 7.28
CA LEU A 140 -5.60 -14.83 7.10
C LEU A 140 -6.52 -15.73 7.95
N ASN A 141 -7.51 -15.10 8.58
CA ASN A 141 -8.52 -15.78 9.40
C ASN A 141 -7.96 -16.56 10.60
N GLN A 142 -6.84 -16.11 11.18
CA GLN A 142 -6.20 -16.65 12.40
C GLN A 142 -6.16 -15.67 13.57
#